data_AF-A0A7W1Z5E7-F1
#
_entry.id   AF-A0A7W1Z5E7-F1
#
_cell.length_a   1.000
_cell.length_b   1.000
_cell.length_c   1.000
_cell.angle_alpha   90.00
_cell.angle_beta   90.00
_cell.angle_gamma   90.00
#
_symmetry.space_group_name_H-M   'P 1'
#
loop_
_entity.id
_entity.type
_entity.pdbx_description
1 polymer ?
#
loop_
_entity_poly.entity_id
_entity_poly.type
_entity_poly.pdbx_seq_one_letter_code
_entity_poly.pdbx_strand_id
1 'polypeptide(L)'
;MAAPPQLGRDLFQAARALGLRDVADAAAKRYSIADAPDTTQTGDLIVLVEHGFVAHRTHQDIHVPILGDELKAMESEEGDSVAAAIGRASTRLLGNLLQQAEWGHAYDESPSRQWADALEGAYIFKLAWPAYRLDARRATAVRVIVNDQVVAAPPAEDLSAGVVKAWESQRPAVLARAVARGLAKFQLARQAERKAEKQGGETAGWIVGRLANVAGNLSERADTRGWTLLPDQISVARLTLPPGSHQVRLETLGATGEVIGNVDLGTVNVRPGGRTLLSRRVWPRVATSRCAASAAPPSRSAPEGSSECQ
;
A
#
# COMPACT_ATOMS: atom_id res chain seq x y z
N MET A 1 7.66 -12.67 -26.39
CA MET A 1 6.37 -13.15 -25.84
C MET A 1 5.43 -13.43 -27.01
N ALA A 2 4.91 -14.65 -27.12
CA ALA A 2 3.79 -14.91 -28.03
C ALA A 2 2.60 -14.06 -27.59
N ALA A 3 1.90 -13.45 -28.53
CA ALA A 3 0.69 -12.70 -28.21
C ALA A 3 -0.37 -13.63 -27.60
N PRO A 4 -1.19 -13.17 -26.64
CA PRO A 4 -2.23 -14.00 -26.04
C PRO A 4 -3.13 -14.61 -27.12
N PRO A 5 -3.47 -15.92 -27.06
CA PRO A 5 -4.27 -16.59 -28.10
C PRO A 5 -5.60 -15.89 -28.37
N GLN A 6 -6.16 -15.26 -27.34
CA GLN A 6 -7.43 -14.55 -27.38
C GLN A 6 -7.35 -13.20 -28.12
N LEU A 7 -6.17 -12.56 -28.15
CA LEU A 7 -5.97 -11.27 -28.82
C LEU A 7 -6.24 -11.38 -30.33
N GLY A 8 -5.80 -12.47 -30.95
CA GLY A 8 -6.04 -12.72 -32.37
C GLY A 8 -7.53 -12.85 -32.68
N ARG A 9 -8.25 -13.65 -31.90
CA ARG A 9 -9.71 -13.78 -32.00
C ARG A 9 -10.41 -12.45 -31.78
N ASP A 10 -10.01 -11.68 -30.78
CA ASP A 10 -10.64 -10.39 -30.48
C ASP A 10 -10.45 -9.35 -31.55
N LEU A 11 -9.24 -9.26 -32.09
CA LEU A 11 -8.89 -8.35 -33.18
C LEU A 11 -9.67 -8.72 -34.44
N PHE A 12 -9.71 -10.02 -34.77
CA PHE A 12 -10.50 -10.53 -35.88
C PHE A 12 -11.99 -10.15 -35.75
N GLN A 13 -12.61 -10.43 -34.59
CA GLN A 13 -14.03 -10.15 -34.38
C GLN A 13 -14.33 -8.66 -34.37
N ALA A 14 -13.49 -7.84 -33.74
CA ALA A 14 -13.65 -6.38 -33.73
C ALA A 14 -13.53 -5.80 -35.14
N ALA A 15 -12.53 -6.24 -35.91
CA ALA A 15 -12.34 -5.80 -37.29
C ALA A 15 -13.53 -6.20 -38.18
N ARG A 16 -14.05 -7.43 -38.04
CA ARG A 16 -15.26 -7.90 -38.74
C ARG A 16 -16.49 -7.06 -38.38
N ALA A 17 -16.72 -6.78 -37.10
CA ALA A 17 -17.85 -5.99 -36.62
C ALA A 17 -17.81 -4.53 -37.11
N LEU A 18 -16.60 -3.96 -37.27
CA LEU A 18 -16.38 -2.61 -37.78
C LEU A 18 -16.35 -2.54 -39.33
N GLY A 19 -16.51 -3.67 -40.03
CA GLY A 19 -16.44 -3.73 -41.49
C GLY A 19 -15.02 -3.64 -42.08
N LEU A 20 -13.98 -3.70 -41.24
CA LEU A 20 -12.56 -3.62 -41.63
C LEU A 20 -12.04 -5.00 -42.07
N ARG A 21 -12.50 -5.46 -43.25
CA ARG A 21 -12.21 -6.82 -43.76
C ARG A 21 -10.72 -7.12 -43.89
N ASP A 22 -9.94 -6.19 -44.45
CA ASP A 22 -8.50 -6.37 -44.65
C ASP A 22 -7.75 -6.58 -43.32
N VAL A 23 -8.17 -5.86 -42.27
CA VAL A 23 -7.61 -5.99 -40.92
C VAL A 23 -7.99 -7.34 -40.30
N ALA A 24 -9.23 -7.79 -40.51
CA ALA A 24 -9.66 -9.10 -40.06
C ALA A 24 -8.87 -10.22 -40.74
N ASP A 25 -8.70 -10.17 -42.06
CA ASP A 25 -7.96 -11.19 -42.81
C ASP A 25 -6.47 -11.21 -42.41
N ALA A 26 -5.88 -10.03 -42.21
CA ALA A 26 -4.52 -9.90 -41.69
C ALA A 26 -4.39 -10.49 -40.28
N ALA A 27 -5.39 -10.28 -39.41
CA ALA A 27 -5.42 -10.87 -38.07
C ALA A 27 -5.59 -12.41 -38.14
N ALA A 28 -6.52 -12.92 -38.94
CA ALA A 28 -6.74 -14.36 -39.10
C ALA A 28 -5.47 -15.08 -39.56
N LYS A 29 -4.76 -14.49 -40.54
CA LYS A 29 -3.48 -15.01 -41.04
C LYS A 29 -2.37 -14.92 -39.99
N ARG A 30 -2.24 -13.77 -39.31
CA ARG A 30 -1.18 -13.53 -38.31
C ARG A 30 -1.31 -14.44 -37.09
N TYR A 31 -2.54 -14.74 -36.69
CA TYR A 31 -2.83 -15.52 -35.49
C TYR A 31 -3.27 -16.97 -35.78
N SER A 32 -3.17 -17.42 -37.04
CA SER A 32 -3.54 -18.78 -37.48
C SER A 32 -4.92 -19.22 -37.00
N ILE A 33 -5.92 -18.35 -37.15
CA ILE A 33 -7.30 -18.65 -36.75
C ILE A 33 -7.90 -19.62 -37.76
N ALA A 34 -7.84 -20.93 -37.45
CA ALA A 34 -8.23 -22.01 -38.36
C ALA A 34 -9.74 -21.99 -38.70
N ASP A 35 -10.58 -21.70 -37.71
CA ASP A 35 -12.03 -21.53 -37.85
C ASP A 35 -12.45 -20.31 -37.04
N ALA A 36 -13.04 -19.31 -37.68
CA ALA A 36 -13.73 -18.27 -36.95
C ALA A 36 -14.90 -18.95 -36.21
N PRO A 37 -14.94 -18.94 -34.86
CA PRO A 37 -16.05 -19.56 -34.14
C PRO A 37 -17.35 -18.90 -34.61
N ASP A 38 -18.37 -19.72 -34.90
CA ASP A 38 -19.67 -19.21 -35.32
C ASP A 38 -20.23 -18.32 -34.20
N THR A 39 -20.13 -17.01 -34.43
CA THR A 39 -20.57 -16.01 -33.48
C THR A 39 -22.08 -15.97 -33.38
N THR A 40 -22.81 -16.57 -34.33
CA THR A 40 -24.27 -16.67 -34.21
C THR A 40 -24.70 -17.67 -33.13
N GLN A 41 -23.80 -18.58 -32.74
CA GLN A 41 -24.08 -19.65 -31.77
C GLN A 41 -23.37 -19.46 -30.42
N THR A 42 -22.58 -18.40 -30.27
CA THR A 42 -21.80 -18.15 -29.05
C THR A 42 -21.70 -16.66 -28.74
N GLY A 43 -21.57 -16.32 -27.47
CA GLY A 43 -21.21 -14.97 -27.02
C GLY A 43 -20.14 -15.04 -25.93
N ASP A 44 -19.43 -13.93 -25.72
CA ASP A 44 -18.36 -13.86 -24.72
C ASP A 44 -18.87 -13.19 -23.44
N LEU A 45 -18.66 -13.84 -22.30
CA LEU A 45 -18.78 -13.27 -20.97
C LEU A 45 -17.39 -12.97 -20.43
N ILE A 46 -17.14 -11.70 -20.13
CA ILE A 46 -15.90 -11.21 -19.53
C ILE A 46 -16.25 -10.74 -18.12
N VAL A 47 -15.61 -11.33 -17.13
CA VAL A 47 -15.79 -10.94 -15.73
C VAL A 47 -14.48 -10.36 -15.22
N LEU A 48 -14.49 -9.05 -15.00
CA LEU A 48 -13.42 -8.29 -14.39
C LEU A 48 -13.67 -8.23 -12.88
N VAL A 49 -12.72 -8.76 -12.12
CA VAL A 49 -12.80 -8.85 -10.67
C VAL A 49 -11.73 -7.97 -10.07
N GLU A 50 -12.15 -6.93 -9.36
CA GLU A 50 -11.26 -6.05 -8.62
C GLU A 50 -11.14 -6.52 -7.17
N HIS A 51 -9.92 -6.69 -6.69
CA HIS A 51 -9.65 -7.17 -5.33
C HIS A 51 -9.33 -6.04 -4.39
N GLY A 52 -10.04 -5.95 -3.27
CA GLY A 52 -9.65 -5.19 -2.09
C GLY A 52 -9.12 -3.78 -2.37
N PHE A 53 -8.06 -3.41 -1.66
CA PHE A 53 -7.38 -2.14 -1.78
C PHE A 53 -5.90 -2.36 -2.04
N VAL A 54 -5.33 -1.51 -2.89
CA VAL A 54 -3.89 -1.48 -3.15
C VAL A 54 -3.12 -1.31 -1.84
N ALA A 55 -1.90 -1.86 -1.80
CA ALA A 55 -0.94 -1.60 -0.75
C ALA A 55 -0.92 -0.10 -0.42
N HIS A 56 -1.11 0.24 0.86
CA HIS A 56 -1.28 1.62 1.28
C HIS A 56 -0.10 2.08 2.13
N ARG A 57 0.15 3.39 2.09
CA ARG A 57 1.22 4.01 2.87
C ARG A 57 0.77 4.16 4.31
N THR A 58 1.60 3.66 5.21
CA THR A 58 1.51 3.87 6.66
C THR A 58 2.64 4.77 7.13
N HIS A 59 2.43 5.41 8.27
CA HIS A 59 3.44 6.20 8.94
C HIS A 59 4.49 5.27 9.57
N GLN A 60 5.76 5.51 9.27
CA GLN A 60 6.88 5.02 10.05
C GLN A 60 7.68 6.20 10.55
N ASP A 61 8.23 6.05 11.74
CA ASP A 61 9.13 7.03 12.31
C ASP A 61 10.20 6.37 13.18
N ILE A 62 11.30 7.10 13.35
CA ILE A 62 12.29 6.80 14.38
C ILE A 62 12.69 8.09 15.06
N HIS A 63 13.16 7.95 16.28
CA HIS A 63 13.74 9.01 17.07
C HIS A 63 15.26 8.86 17.05
N VAL A 64 15.94 9.91 16.61
CA VAL A 64 17.38 9.88 16.39
C VAL A 64 18.07 10.85 17.34
N PRO A 65 19.07 10.39 18.11
CA PRO A 65 19.96 11.28 18.83
C PRO A 65 20.96 11.95 17.88
N ILE A 66 21.21 13.25 18.08
CA ILE A 66 22.35 13.95 17.49
C ILE A 66 23.55 13.78 18.41
N LEU A 67 24.67 13.32 17.86
CA LEU A 67 25.88 13.08 18.65
C LEU A 67 26.52 14.41 19.07
N GLY A 68 27.18 14.43 20.23
CA GLY A 68 27.72 15.67 20.80
C GLY A 68 28.79 16.35 19.94
N ASP A 69 29.56 15.59 19.17
CA ASP A 69 30.54 16.09 18.20
C ASP A 69 29.87 16.67 16.93
N GLU A 70 28.82 16.03 16.42
CA GLU A 70 27.98 16.55 15.34
C GLU A 70 27.30 17.85 15.77
N LEU A 71 26.78 17.89 17.00
CA LEU A 71 26.15 19.07 17.60
C LEU A 71 27.15 20.23 17.67
N LYS A 72 28.34 20.02 18.26
CA LYS A 72 29.38 21.06 18.36
C LYS A 72 29.83 21.60 17.00
N ALA A 73 29.96 20.74 15.99
CA ALA A 73 30.33 21.15 14.65
C ALA A 73 29.20 21.92 13.92
N MET A 74 27.94 21.55 14.15
CA MET A 74 26.76 22.28 13.68
C MET A 74 26.56 23.63 14.37
N GLU A 75 27.20 23.82 15.52
CA GLU A 75 27.11 25.00 16.35
C GLU A 75 28.15 26.08 16.04
N SER A 76 29.13 25.75 15.20
CA SER A 76 30.19 26.63 14.73
C SER A 76 29.66 27.85 13.97
N GLU A 77 30.38 28.97 14.05
CA GLU A 77 30.10 30.18 13.25
C GLU A 77 30.61 30.05 11.81
N GLU A 78 31.45 29.05 11.52
CA GLU A 78 32.04 28.82 10.21
C GLU A 78 31.13 27.93 9.34
N GLY A 79 30.58 28.51 8.27
CA GLY A 79 29.57 27.87 7.42
C GLY A 79 30.00 26.51 6.83
N ASP A 80 31.27 26.36 6.45
CA ASP A 80 31.81 25.12 5.89
C ASP A 80 31.82 23.97 6.91
N SER A 81 32.10 24.29 8.18
CA SER A 81 32.10 23.32 9.27
C SER A 81 30.68 22.81 9.57
N VAL A 82 29.68 23.70 9.48
CA VAL A 82 28.25 23.37 9.63
C VAL A 82 27.78 22.49 8.46
N ALA A 83 28.14 22.85 7.22
CA ALA A 83 27.80 22.07 6.03
C ALA A 83 28.42 20.65 6.09
N ALA A 84 29.68 20.54 6.51
CA ALA A 84 30.35 19.26 6.67
C ALA A 84 29.71 18.41 7.79
N ALA A 85 29.29 19.02 8.90
CA ALA A 85 28.59 18.33 9.98
C ALA A 85 27.22 17.81 9.53
N ILE A 86 26.44 18.63 8.80
CA ILE A 86 25.17 18.21 8.18
C ILE A 86 25.40 17.05 7.20
N GLY A 87 26.47 17.12 6.39
CA GLY A 87 26.84 16.05 5.48
C GLY A 87 27.13 14.73 6.19
N ARG A 88 27.96 14.75 7.25
CA ARG A 88 28.28 13.57 8.07
C ARG A 88 27.05 12.98 8.77
N ALA A 89 26.24 13.84 9.39
CA ALA A 89 25.00 13.39 10.01
C ALA A 89 24.06 12.77 8.96
N SER A 90 23.94 13.38 7.78
CA SER A 90 23.10 12.87 6.70
C SER A 90 23.56 11.50 6.20
N THR A 91 24.87 11.31 5.97
CA THR A 91 25.40 10.02 5.50
C THR A 91 25.25 8.92 6.54
N ARG A 92 25.52 9.21 7.82
CA ARG A 92 25.29 8.27 8.93
C ARG A 92 23.82 7.86 9.04
N LEU A 93 22.91 8.83 9.03
CA LEU A 93 21.48 8.58 9.19
C LEU A 93 20.88 7.84 7.99
N LEU A 94 21.21 8.28 6.78
CA LEU A 94 20.73 7.64 5.57
C LEU A 94 21.31 6.22 5.43
N GLY A 95 22.59 6.03 5.75
CA GLY A 95 23.24 4.72 5.80
C GLY A 95 22.53 3.76 6.76
N ASN A 96 22.30 4.19 8.00
CA ASN A 96 21.59 3.39 9.00
C ASN A 96 20.15 3.05 8.57
N LEU A 97 19.42 4.03 8.02
CA LEU A 97 18.03 3.82 7.56
C LEU A 97 17.93 2.88 6.36
N LEU A 98 18.89 2.96 5.44
CA LEU A 98 18.99 2.04 4.31
C LEU A 98 19.41 0.63 4.77
N GLN A 99 20.26 0.51 5.79
CA GLN A 99 20.68 -0.79 6.33
C GLN A 99 19.59 -1.45 7.19
N GLN A 100 18.83 -0.68 7.98
CA GLN A 100 17.67 -1.18 8.72
C GLN A 100 16.61 -1.82 7.81
N ALA A 101 16.53 -1.37 6.56
CA ALA A 101 15.69 -1.97 5.53
C ALA A 101 16.00 -3.45 5.27
N GLU A 102 17.27 -3.79 5.32
CA GLU A 102 17.79 -5.09 4.92
C GLU A 102 17.79 -6.08 6.09
N TRP A 103 17.94 -5.62 7.34
CA TRP A 103 18.21 -6.50 8.48
C TRP A 103 17.14 -6.47 9.59
N GLY A 104 16.19 -5.53 9.57
CA GLY A 104 15.10 -5.46 10.55
C GLY A 104 15.54 -5.02 11.95
N HIS A 105 14.97 -3.88 12.39
CA HIS A 105 15.06 -3.25 13.73
C HIS A 105 16.46 -2.88 14.25
N ALA A 106 16.73 -1.57 14.39
CA ALA A 106 17.90 -1.10 15.15
C ALA A 106 17.66 0.12 16.08
N TYR A 107 16.41 0.46 16.43
CA TYR A 107 16.15 1.44 17.50
C TYR A 107 14.97 0.99 18.37
N ASP A 108 15.08 1.18 19.69
CA ASP A 108 14.03 0.89 20.68
C ASP A 108 12.78 1.70 20.33
N GLU A 109 11.70 1.03 19.91
CA GLU A 109 10.43 1.65 19.48
C GLU A 109 9.56 2.11 20.67
N SER A 110 10.02 2.03 21.93
CA SER A 110 9.25 2.42 23.11
C SER A 110 9.03 3.94 23.19
N PRO A 111 7.82 4.47 22.88
CA PRO A 111 7.61 5.91 22.77
C PRO A 111 7.78 6.62 24.12
N SER A 112 7.44 5.95 25.24
CA SER A 112 7.43 6.56 26.58
C SER A 112 8.81 6.89 27.14
N ARG A 113 9.84 6.07 26.87
CA ARG A 113 11.23 6.38 27.30
C ARG A 113 11.79 7.56 26.52
N GLN A 114 11.42 7.68 25.25
CA GLN A 114 11.91 8.72 24.35
C GLN A 114 11.37 10.11 24.69
N TRP A 115 10.12 10.20 25.18
CA TRP A 115 9.59 11.47 25.72
C TRP A 115 10.31 11.89 27.01
N ALA A 116 10.70 10.95 27.87
CA ALA A 116 11.45 11.23 29.08
C ALA A 116 12.86 11.78 28.75
N ASP A 117 13.59 11.13 27.86
CA ASP A 117 14.94 11.55 27.44
C ASP A 117 14.94 12.93 26.74
N ALA A 118 13.92 13.21 25.91
CA ALA A 118 13.72 14.53 25.29
C ALA A 118 13.42 15.62 26.34
N LEU A 119 12.77 15.26 27.45
CA LEU A 119 12.51 16.12 28.61
C LEU A 119 13.69 16.14 29.61
N GLU A 120 14.73 15.33 29.43
CA GLU A 120 15.96 15.33 30.22
C GLU A 120 17.13 16.05 29.53
N GLY A 121 16.91 16.58 28.31
CA GLY A 121 17.87 17.44 27.60
C GLY A 121 18.60 16.77 26.44
N ALA A 122 18.22 15.53 26.06
CA ALA A 122 18.68 14.95 24.81
C ALA A 122 17.96 15.62 23.62
N TYR A 123 18.71 16.10 22.62
CA TYR A 123 18.13 16.47 21.32
C TYR A 123 17.75 15.20 20.57
N ILE A 124 16.55 14.71 20.87
CA ILE A 124 15.91 13.63 20.14
C ILE A 124 15.11 14.26 19.01
N PHE A 125 15.56 14.02 17.79
CA PHE A 125 14.92 14.52 16.59
C PHE A 125 14.21 13.36 15.86
N LYS A 126 12.92 13.54 15.58
CA LYS A 126 12.05 12.55 14.93
C LYS A 126 12.22 12.58 13.42
N LEU A 127 12.52 11.44 12.79
CA LEU A 127 12.42 11.23 11.35
C LEU A 127 11.18 10.44 11.01
N ALA A 128 10.40 10.89 10.02
CA ALA A 128 9.25 10.12 9.55
C ALA A 128 9.24 9.94 8.02
N TRP A 129 8.84 8.74 7.59
CA TRP A 129 8.71 8.36 6.18
C TRP A 129 7.50 7.43 5.98
N PRO A 130 6.94 7.36 4.76
CA PRO A 130 5.90 6.40 4.46
C PRO A 130 6.50 5.01 4.26
N ALA A 131 5.78 3.98 4.68
CA ALA A 131 6.07 2.59 4.33
C ALA A 131 4.81 1.88 3.84
N TYR A 132 4.95 1.04 2.82
CA TYR A 132 3.81 0.29 2.28
C TYR A 132 3.46 -0.89 3.17
N ARG A 133 2.16 -1.07 3.44
CA ARG A 133 1.62 -2.28 4.06
C ARG A 133 0.68 -2.98 3.09
N LEU A 134 0.76 -4.30 3.09
CA LEU A 134 -0.14 -5.21 2.38
C LEU A 134 -1.20 -5.73 3.36
N ASP A 135 -2.42 -5.93 2.87
CA ASP A 135 -3.48 -6.52 3.68
C ASP A 135 -3.23 -8.01 3.92
N ALA A 136 -3.23 -8.42 5.19
CA ALA A 136 -2.94 -9.80 5.61
C ALA A 136 -3.98 -10.83 5.13
N ARG A 137 -5.17 -10.40 4.69
CA ARG A 137 -6.26 -11.25 4.20
C ARG A 137 -6.55 -11.03 2.71
N ARG A 138 -5.48 -11.04 1.91
CA ARG A 138 -5.52 -10.97 0.45
C ARG A 138 -6.09 -12.27 -0.13
N ALA A 139 -7.04 -12.16 -1.07
CA ALA A 139 -7.44 -13.29 -1.89
C ALA A 139 -6.30 -13.66 -2.84
N THR A 140 -5.90 -14.93 -2.89
CA THR A 140 -4.80 -15.40 -3.73
C THR A 140 -5.26 -15.83 -5.11
N ALA A 141 -6.53 -16.21 -5.24
CA ALA A 141 -7.13 -16.63 -6.49
C ALA A 141 -8.64 -16.34 -6.54
N VAL A 142 -9.18 -16.35 -7.74
CA VAL A 142 -10.60 -16.19 -8.01
C VAL A 142 -11.07 -17.26 -8.97
N ARG A 143 -12.31 -17.70 -8.77
CA ARG A 143 -13.03 -18.48 -9.75
C ARG A 143 -14.41 -17.89 -9.99
N VAL A 144 -14.82 -17.92 -11.25
CA VAL A 144 -16.16 -17.60 -11.71
C VAL A 144 -16.91 -18.91 -11.91
N ILE A 145 -18.12 -18.96 -11.40
CA ILE A 145 -19.00 -20.11 -11.51
C ILE A 145 -20.16 -19.65 -12.37
N VAL A 146 -20.31 -20.27 -13.54
CA VAL A 146 -21.39 -19.97 -14.48
C VAL A 146 -22.22 -21.23 -14.63
N ASN A 147 -23.46 -21.17 -14.15
CA ASN A 147 -24.28 -22.37 -13.92
C ASN A 147 -23.48 -23.39 -13.09
N ASP A 148 -23.10 -24.53 -13.66
CA ASP A 148 -22.28 -25.57 -12.99
C ASP A 148 -20.80 -25.58 -13.43
N GLN A 149 -20.41 -24.66 -14.33
CA GLN A 149 -19.03 -24.59 -14.83
C GLN A 149 -18.18 -23.66 -13.97
N VAL A 150 -17.04 -24.17 -13.51
CA VAL A 150 -16.07 -23.41 -12.72
C VAL A 150 -14.92 -23.00 -13.62
N VAL A 151 -14.66 -21.70 -13.72
CA VAL A 151 -13.59 -21.12 -14.53
C VAL A 151 -12.68 -20.28 -13.64
N ALA A 152 -11.37 -20.54 -13.71
CA ALA A 152 -10.39 -19.71 -13.01
C ALA A 152 -10.35 -18.30 -13.63
N ALA A 153 -10.28 -17.29 -12.78
CA ALA A 153 -9.98 -15.91 -13.17
C ALA A 153 -8.55 -15.61 -12.69
N PRO A 154 -7.51 -15.89 -13.49
CA PRO A 154 -6.14 -15.57 -13.09
C PRO A 154 -5.96 -14.05 -12.96
N PRO A 155 -4.99 -13.61 -12.14
CA PRO A 155 -4.64 -12.21 -12.04
C PRO A 155 -4.11 -11.71 -13.38
N ALA A 156 -4.74 -10.66 -13.90
CA ALA A 156 -4.26 -9.93 -15.05
C ALA A 156 -3.20 -8.88 -14.64
N GLU A 157 -3.35 -8.28 -13.46
CA GLU A 157 -2.42 -7.28 -12.93
C GLU A 157 -2.37 -7.33 -11.39
N ASP A 158 -1.16 -7.24 -10.83
CA ASP A 158 -0.91 -7.10 -9.38
C ASP A 158 -0.43 -5.66 -9.09
N LEU A 159 -1.39 -4.78 -8.81
CA LEU A 159 -1.15 -3.35 -8.61
C LEU A 159 -0.35 -3.11 -7.32
N SER A 160 -0.61 -3.86 -6.26
CA SER A 160 0.15 -3.75 -5.02
C SER A 160 1.62 -4.10 -5.22
N ALA A 161 1.93 -5.20 -5.92
CA ALA A 161 3.30 -5.57 -6.23
C ALA A 161 3.98 -4.50 -7.09
N GLY A 162 3.28 -3.97 -8.10
CA GLY A 162 3.78 -2.88 -8.93
C GLY A 162 4.10 -1.61 -8.14
N VAL A 163 3.19 -1.19 -7.25
CA VAL A 163 3.36 0.00 -6.41
C VAL A 163 4.47 -0.20 -5.38
N VAL A 164 4.57 -1.37 -4.74
CA VAL A 164 5.67 -1.69 -3.79
C VAL A 164 7.01 -1.69 -4.50
N LYS A 165 7.10 -2.30 -5.68
CA LYS A 165 8.32 -2.27 -6.50
C LYS A 165 8.71 -0.86 -6.93
N ALA A 166 7.74 -0.05 -7.35
CA ALA A 166 7.98 1.37 -7.66
C ALA A 166 8.48 2.13 -6.43
N TRP A 167 7.90 1.87 -5.26
CA TRP A 167 8.33 2.45 -3.99
C TRP A 167 9.77 2.09 -3.63
N GLU A 168 10.19 0.84 -3.79
CA GLU A 168 11.57 0.41 -3.50
C GLU A 168 12.60 1.26 -4.24
N SER A 169 12.36 1.56 -5.52
CA SER A 169 13.23 2.45 -6.32
C SER A 169 13.25 3.91 -5.84
N GLN A 170 12.14 4.40 -5.27
CA GLN A 170 12.01 5.79 -4.83
C GLN A 170 12.45 6.00 -3.38
N ARG A 171 12.51 4.91 -2.61
CA ARG A 171 12.74 4.91 -1.18
C ARG A 171 14.01 5.67 -0.76
N PRO A 172 15.19 5.53 -1.40
CA PRO A 172 16.38 6.27 -1.00
C PRO A 172 16.18 7.79 -1.08
N ALA A 173 15.54 8.28 -2.14
CA ALA A 173 15.25 9.69 -2.32
C ALA A 173 14.21 10.21 -1.32
N VAL A 174 13.29 9.36 -0.87
CA VAL A 174 12.30 9.72 0.17
C VAL A 174 12.95 9.80 1.54
N LEU A 175 13.80 8.83 1.89
CA LEU A 175 14.56 8.84 3.14
C LEU A 175 15.53 10.02 3.20
N ALA A 176 16.26 10.30 2.12
CA ALA A 176 17.14 11.47 2.04
C ALA A 176 16.37 12.78 2.30
N ARG A 177 15.17 12.92 1.73
CA ARG A 177 14.28 14.07 1.99
C ARG A 177 13.80 14.12 3.43
N ALA A 178 13.50 12.98 4.06
CA ALA A 178 13.13 12.93 5.47
C ALA A 178 14.29 13.40 6.36
N VAL A 179 15.50 12.89 6.11
CA VAL A 179 16.74 13.31 6.80
C VAL A 179 16.99 14.80 6.64
N ALA A 180 16.95 15.32 5.41
CA ALA A 180 17.19 16.73 5.14
C ALA A 180 16.16 17.65 5.82
N ARG A 181 14.86 17.33 5.72
CA ARG A 181 13.78 18.06 6.40
C ARG A 181 13.99 18.06 7.91
N GLY A 182 14.42 16.91 8.41
CA GLY A 182 14.71 16.70 9.80
C GLY A 182 15.80 17.60 10.37
N LEU A 183 16.97 17.54 9.74
CA LEU A 183 18.11 18.37 10.08
C LEU A 183 17.77 19.87 9.95
N ALA A 184 16.98 20.26 8.95
CA ALA A 184 16.52 21.64 8.80
C ALA A 184 15.65 22.10 9.99
N LYS A 185 14.67 21.28 10.42
CA LYS A 185 13.84 21.58 11.60
C LYS A 185 14.67 21.67 12.87
N PHE A 186 15.62 20.75 13.04
CA PHE A 186 16.55 20.78 14.16
C PHE A 186 17.35 22.08 14.20
N GLN A 187 17.93 22.49 13.07
CA GLN A 187 18.68 23.76 12.96
C GLN A 187 17.82 24.97 13.31
N LEU A 188 16.57 25.02 12.83
CA LEU A 188 15.63 26.08 13.18
C LEU A 188 15.32 26.13 14.68
N ALA A 189 15.14 24.97 15.32
CA ALA A 189 14.92 24.89 16.76
C ALA A 189 16.13 25.41 17.55
N ARG A 190 17.35 25.06 17.12
CA ARG A 190 18.59 25.53 17.77
C ARG A 190 18.81 27.04 17.59
N GLN A 191 18.49 27.58 16.41
CA GLN A 191 18.55 29.03 16.19
C GLN A 191 17.55 29.78 17.08
N ALA A 192 16.33 29.26 17.24
CA ALA A 192 15.32 29.85 18.12
C ALA A 192 15.78 29.87 19.58
N GLU A 193 16.33 28.77 20.07
CA GLU A 193 16.92 28.65 21.40
C GLU A 193 18.04 29.66 21.64
N ARG A 194 19.04 29.73 20.74
CA ARG A 194 20.15 30.68 20.84
C ARG A 194 19.67 32.13 20.86
N LYS A 195 18.66 32.45 20.05
CA LYS A 195 18.08 33.80 20.03
C LYS A 195 17.39 34.12 21.36
N ALA A 196 16.66 33.17 21.94
CA ALA A 196 16.01 33.34 23.23
C ALA A 196 17.04 33.45 24.38
N GLU A 197 18.11 32.65 24.34
CA GLU A 197 19.22 32.73 25.30
C GLU A 197 19.88 34.11 25.31
N LYS A 198 20.19 34.66 24.13
CA LYS A 198 20.77 36.01 23.99
C LYS A 198 19.84 37.11 24.50
N GLN A 199 18.53 36.91 24.46
CA GLN A 199 17.53 37.93 24.82
C GLN A 199 17.05 37.83 26.28
N GLY A 200 17.02 36.62 26.85
CA GLY A 200 16.41 36.35 28.16
C GLY A 200 17.24 35.45 29.08
N GLY A 201 18.50 35.19 28.73
CA GLY A 201 19.40 34.32 29.48
C GLY A 201 19.16 32.82 29.23
N GLU A 202 20.04 32.01 29.81
CA GLU A 202 20.09 30.54 29.65
C GLU A 202 18.73 29.86 29.89
N THR A 203 17.99 30.29 30.92
CA THR A 203 16.65 29.75 31.22
C THR A 203 15.65 30.00 30.09
N ALA A 204 15.67 31.19 29.47
CA ALA A 204 14.78 31.49 28.35
C ALA A 204 15.14 30.68 27.10
N GLY A 205 16.44 30.51 26.84
CA GLY A 205 16.96 29.62 25.81
C GLY A 205 16.45 28.19 25.99
N TRP A 206 16.69 27.62 27.16
CA TRP A 206 16.28 26.25 27.50
C TRP A 206 14.78 26.00 27.31
N ILE A 207 13.93 26.94 27.75
CA ILE A 207 12.47 26.83 27.58
C ILE A 207 12.10 26.84 26.08
N VAL A 208 12.62 27.81 25.32
CA VAL A 208 12.30 27.94 23.89
C VAL A 208 12.83 26.76 23.09
N GLY A 209 14.04 26.28 23.37
CA GLY A 209 14.64 25.12 22.72
C GLY A 209 13.80 23.86 22.90
N ARG A 210 13.28 23.62 24.12
CA ARG A 210 12.38 22.49 24.38
C ARG A 210 11.06 22.60 23.65
N LEU A 211 10.44 23.77 23.67
CA LEU A 211 9.19 24.01 22.94
C LEU A 211 9.36 23.82 21.43
N ALA A 212 10.47 24.32 20.88
CA ALA A 212 10.80 24.17 19.47
C ALA A 212 11.10 22.71 19.09
N ASN A 213 11.78 21.95 19.96
CA ASN A 213 12.04 20.53 19.74
C ASN A 213 10.73 19.71 19.74
N VAL A 214 9.86 19.94 20.73
CA VAL A 214 8.53 19.31 20.80
C VAL A 214 7.69 19.66 19.57
N ALA A 215 7.63 20.93 19.18
CA ALA A 215 6.92 21.37 17.98
C ALA A 215 7.52 20.76 16.69
N GLY A 216 8.85 20.66 16.61
CA GLY A 216 9.57 20.01 15.52
C GLY A 216 9.18 18.54 15.37
N ASN A 217 9.18 17.79 16.47
CA ASN A 217 8.80 16.38 16.50
C ASN A 217 7.31 16.16 16.19
N LEU A 218 6.42 16.99 16.77
CA LEU A 218 4.97 16.92 16.49
C LEU A 218 4.61 17.29 15.05
N SER A 219 5.39 18.17 14.42
CA SER A 219 5.20 18.58 13.03
C SER A 219 5.81 17.59 12.03
N GLU A 220 6.65 16.65 12.48
CA GLU A 220 7.20 15.62 11.61
C GLU A 220 6.17 14.53 11.35
N ARG A 221 5.64 14.52 10.12
CA ARG A 221 4.72 13.49 9.65
C ARG A 221 5.13 12.98 8.27
N ALA A 222 5.08 11.66 8.12
CA ALA A 222 5.18 11.03 6.81
C ALA A 222 4.00 11.45 5.91
N ASP A 223 4.27 11.71 4.63
CA ASP A 223 3.21 11.89 3.64
C ASP A 223 2.63 10.53 3.24
N THR A 224 1.51 10.17 3.86
CA THR A 224 0.77 8.93 3.60
C THR A 224 -0.34 9.10 2.57
N ARG A 225 -0.48 10.29 1.96
CA ARG A 225 -1.49 10.51 0.92
C ARG A 225 -1.17 9.66 -0.30
N GLY A 226 -2.20 9.08 -0.89
CA GLY A 226 -2.08 8.18 -2.04
C GLY A 226 -3.44 7.72 -2.52
N TRP A 227 -3.45 6.99 -3.64
CA TRP A 227 -4.66 6.44 -4.22
C TRP A 227 -5.04 5.14 -3.51
N THR A 228 -5.56 5.26 -2.28
CA THR A 228 -5.93 4.12 -1.44
C THR A 228 -7.14 3.34 -1.95
N LEU A 229 -7.92 3.92 -2.87
CA LEU A 229 -9.11 3.29 -3.46
C LEU A 229 -8.83 2.44 -4.70
N LEU A 230 -7.58 2.38 -5.19
CA LEU A 230 -7.24 1.42 -6.24
C LEU A 230 -7.39 -0.01 -5.71
N PRO A 231 -7.72 -0.98 -6.58
CA PRO A 231 -7.70 -2.37 -6.16
C PRO A 231 -6.27 -2.85 -5.97
N ASP A 232 -6.12 -3.88 -5.15
CA ASP A 232 -4.90 -4.65 -4.93
C ASP A 232 -4.48 -5.40 -6.19
N GLN A 233 -5.45 -6.08 -6.80
CA GLN A 233 -5.25 -6.96 -7.94
C GLN A 233 -6.47 -6.88 -8.85
N ILE A 234 -6.26 -7.07 -10.15
CA ILE A 234 -7.32 -7.20 -11.12
C ILE A 234 -7.23 -8.59 -11.72
N SER A 235 -8.29 -9.38 -11.58
CA SER A 235 -8.42 -10.71 -12.17
C SER A 235 -9.43 -10.68 -13.30
N VAL A 236 -9.18 -11.47 -14.35
CA VAL A 236 -10.08 -11.52 -15.51
C VAL A 236 -10.39 -12.97 -15.86
N ALA A 237 -11.68 -13.30 -15.86
CA ALA A 237 -12.17 -14.52 -16.50
C ALA A 237 -12.87 -14.17 -17.82
N ARG A 238 -12.66 -15.04 -18.81
CA ARG A 238 -13.31 -14.94 -20.11
C ARG A 238 -13.89 -16.30 -20.45
N LEU A 239 -15.18 -16.33 -20.75
CA LEU A 239 -15.93 -17.53 -21.09
C LEU A 239 -16.65 -17.29 -22.41
N THR A 240 -16.56 -18.27 -23.32
CA THR A 240 -17.43 -18.32 -24.50
C THR A 240 -18.60 -19.23 -24.15
N LEU A 241 -19.81 -18.67 -24.16
CA LEU A 241 -21.04 -19.33 -23.71
C LEU A 241 -22.09 -19.35 -24.83
N PRO A 242 -23.01 -20.33 -24.85
CA PRO A 242 -24.19 -20.26 -25.69
C PRO A 242 -24.99 -18.98 -25.43
N PRO A 243 -25.69 -18.40 -26.42
CA PRO A 243 -26.59 -17.29 -26.19
C PRO A 243 -27.71 -17.66 -25.22
N GLY A 244 -28.04 -16.75 -24.30
CA GLY A 244 -29.12 -16.95 -23.33
C GLY A 244 -28.78 -16.45 -21.93
N SER A 245 -29.63 -16.83 -20.98
CA SER A 245 -29.49 -16.43 -19.57
C SER A 245 -28.63 -17.42 -18.79
N HIS A 246 -27.64 -16.91 -18.09
CA HIS A 246 -26.72 -17.69 -17.26
C HIS A 246 -26.68 -17.14 -15.84
N GLN A 247 -26.65 -18.03 -14.84
CA GLN A 247 -26.41 -17.62 -13.45
C GLN A 247 -24.91 -17.51 -13.22
N VAL A 248 -24.47 -16.36 -12.72
CA VAL A 248 -23.04 -16.06 -12.54
C VAL A 248 -22.75 -15.77 -11.07
N ARG A 249 -21.73 -16.44 -10.53
CA ARG A 249 -21.27 -16.26 -9.16
C ARG A 249 -19.75 -16.20 -9.12
N LEU A 250 -19.22 -15.47 -8.15
CA LEU A 250 -17.78 -15.31 -7.92
C LEU A 250 -17.41 -15.93 -6.57
N GLU A 251 -16.30 -16.65 -6.55
CA GLU A 251 -15.66 -17.08 -5.30
C GLU A 251 -14.22 -16.60 -5.25
N THR A 252 -13.84 -16.04 -4.10
CA THR A 252 -12.45 -15.67 -3.79
C THR A 252 -11.85 -16.71 -2.87
N LEU A 253 -10.62 -17.11 -3.17
CA LEU A 253 -9.90 -18.15 -2.46
C LEU A 253 -8.77 -17.54 -1.62
N GLY A 254 -8.59 -18.08 -0.41
CA GLY A 254 -7.49 -17.74 0.47
C GLY A 254 -6.22 -18.55 0.18
N ALA A 255 -5.19 -18.35 0.99
CA ALA A 255 -3.87 -18.96 0.79
C ALA A 255 -3.88 -20.49 0.84
N THR A 256 -4.83 -21.12 1.55
CA THR A 256 -4.97 -22.58 1.63
C THR A 256 -5.96 -23.13 0.60
N GLY A 257 -6.47 -22.28 -0.30
CA GLY A 257 -7.47 -22.65 -1.31
C GLY A 257 -8.91 -22.67 -0.79
N GLU A 258 -9.12 -22.29 0.47
CA GLU A 258 -10.42 -22.18 1.10
C GLU A 258 -11.23 -21.01 0.51
N VAL A 259 -12.54 -21.17 0.39
CA VAL A 259 -13.43 -20.10 -0.07
C VAL A 259 -13.60 -19.07 1.05
N ILE A 260 -12.99 -17.90 0.88
CA ILE A 260 -13.04 -16.79 1.85
C ILE A 260 -14.09 -15.73 1.49
N GLY A 261 -14.66 -15.82 0.29
CA GLY A 261 -15.69 -14.91 -0.19
C GLY A 261 -16.50 -15.52 -1.31
N ASN A 262 -17.77 -15.14 -1.36
CA ASN A 262 -18.75 -15.59 -2.34
C ASN A 262 -19.66 -14.40 -2.65
N VAL A 263 -19.78 -14.07 -3.93
CA VAL A 263 -20.58 -12.95 -4.44
C VAL A 263 -21.45 -13.45 -5.58
N ASP A 264 -22.76 -13.37 -5.39
CA ASP A 264 -23.72 -13.62 -6.47
C ASP A 264 -23.77 -12.41 -7.41
N LEU A 265 -23.56 -12.64 -8.71
CA LEU A 265 -23.70 -11.63 -9.76
C LEU A 265 -25.08 -11.72 -10.46
N GLY A 266 -25.90 -12.71 -10.09
CA GLY A 266 -27.23 -12.91 -10.61
C GLY A 266 -27.26 -13.46 -12.03
N THR A 267 -28.41 -13.27 -12.68
CA THR A 267 -28.66 -13.74 -14.05
C THR A 267 -28.14 -12.74 -15.07
N VAL A 268 -27.31 -13.24 -15.99
CA VAL A 268 -26.64 -12.45 -17.02
C VAL A 268 -27.03 -13.00 -18.39
N ASN A 269 -27.52 -12.12 -19.26
CA ASN A 269 -27.94 -12.50 -20.61
C ASN A 269 -26.78 -12.31 -21.61
N VAL A 270 -26.30 -13.41 -22.18
CA VAL A 270 -25.24 -13.42 -23.20
C VAL A 270 -25.87 -13.36 -24.58
N ARG A 271 -25.45 -12.37 -25.38
CA ARG A 271 -25.97 -12.15 -26.74
C ARG A 271 -25.16 -12.93 -27.77
N PRO A 272 -25.79 -13.45 -28.85
CA PRO A 272 -25.06 -14.02 -29.99
C PRO A 272 -24.04 -13.03 -30.55
N GLY A 273 -22.78 -13.44 -30.62
CA GLY A 273 -21.65 -12.67 -31.14
C GLY A 273 -21.28 -11.45 -30.32
N GLY A 274 -21.98 -11.24 -29.20
CA GLY A 274 -21.81 -10.09 -28.32
C GLY A 274 -20.77 -10.36 -27.25
N ARG A 275 -20.27 -9.26 -26.67
CA ARG A 275 -19.44 -9.27 -25.47
C ARG A 275 -20.25 -8.70 -24.32
N THR A 276 -20.36 -9.47 -23.25
CA THR A 276 -20.98 -9.05 -22.00
C THR A 276 -19.88 -8.86 -20.97
N LEU A 277 -19.69 -7.62 -20.50
CA LEU A 277 -18.70 -7.29 -19.48
C LEU A 277 -19.40 -7.13 -18.13
N LEU A 278 -18.96 -7.88 -17.14
CA LEU A 278 -19.29 -7.68 -15.74
C LEU A 278 -18.05 -7.17 -15.03
N SER A 279 -18.19 -6.07 -14.31
CA SER A 279 -17.17 -5.59 -13.38
C SER A 279 -17.69 -5.70 -11.96
N ARG A 280 -16.92 -6.38 -11.10
CA ARG A 280 -17.25 -6.48 -9.68
C ARG A 280 -16.01 -6.29 -8.82
N ARG A 281 -16.12 -5.36 -7.88
CA ARG A 281 -15.17 -5.28 -6.77
C ARG A 281 -15.57 -6.22 -5.64
N VAL A 282 -14.59 -6.98 -5.17
CA VAL A 282 -14.71 -7.89 -4.02
C VAL A 282 -13.82 -7.37 -2.90
N TRP A 283 -14.43 -7.16 -1.75
CA TRP A 283 -13.75 -6.67 -0.55
C TRP A 283 -13.32 -7.85 0.33
N PRO A 284 -12.12 -7.80 0.95
CA PRO A 284 -11.78 -8.74 2.00
C PRO A 284 -12.82 -8.63 3.11
N ARG A 285 -13.41 -9.76 3.53
CA ARG A 285 -14.28 -9.74 4.71
C ARG A 285 -13.40 -9.39 5.90
N VAL A 286 -13.69 -8.27 6.56
CA VAL A 286 -13.17 -8.02 7.90
C VAL A 286 -13.62 -9.21 8.75
N ALA A 287 -12.68 -9.86 9.42
CA ALA A 287 -13.04 -10.84 10.43
C ALA A 287 -13.87 -10.08 11.47
N THR A 288 -15.19 -10.25 11.43
CA THR A 288 -15.98 -9.99 12.62
C THR A 288 -15.43 -10.96 13.64
N SER A 289 -14.68 -10.44 14.61
CA SER A 289 -14.44 -11.20 15.83
C SER A 289 -15.83 -11.58 16.30
N ARG A 290 -16.19 -12.86 16.15
CA ARG A 290 -17.30 -13.42 16.90
C ARG A 290 -16.82 -13.31 18.33
N CYS A 291 -17.18 -12.24 19.03
CA CYS A 291 -17.31 -12.31 20.47
C CYS A 291 -18.28 -13.46 20.69
N ALA A 292 -17.74 -14.64 21.00
CA ALA A 292 -18.52 -15.74 21.47
C ALA A 292 -19.16 -15.21 22.75
N ALA A 293 -20.45 -14.87 22.67
CA ALA A 293 -21.27 -14.65 23.85
C ALA A 293 -21.25 -15.97 24.61
N SER A 294 -20.35 -16.07 25.57
CA SER A 294 -20.33 -17.13 26.56
C SER A 294 -21.67 -17.10 27.28
N ALA A 295 -22.34 -18.24 27.27
CA ALA A 295 -23.65 -18.43 27.87
C ALA A 295 -23.55 -18.35 29.42
N ALA A 296 -24.47 -17.57 29.98
CA ALA A 296 -25.02 -17.57 31.35
C ALA A 296 -24.07 -17.44 32.59
N PRO A 297 -24.49 -16.69 33.63
CA PRO A 297 -23.62 -16.33 34.75
C PRO A 297 -23.64 -17.39 35.88
N PRO A 298 -22.51 -17.64 36.56
CA PRO A 298 -22.56 -18.05 37.96
C PRO A 298 -22.55 -16.82 38.88
N SER A 299 -23.33 -16.95 39.94
CA SER A 299 -23.64 -15.96 40.97
C SER A 299 -22.45 -15.45 41.79
N ARG A 300 -22.50 -14.14 42.11
CA ARG A 300 -22.00 -13.43 43.31
C ARG A 300 -20.52 -13.60 43.72
N SER A 301 -19.69 -12.59 43.42
CA SER A 301 -19.10 -11.60 44.37
C SER A 301 -17.83 -10.92 43.78
N ALA A 302 -17.88 -9.59 43.66
CA ALA A 302 -16.91 -8.50 43.29
C ALA A 302 -15.36 -8.71 43.35
N PRO A 303 -14.51 -7.75 42.88
CA PRO A 303 -14.78 -6.50 42.15
C PRO A 303 -14.06 -6.36 40.78
N GLU A 304 -14.41 -5.29 40.07
CA GLU A 304 -13.99 -4.87 38.73
C GLU A 304 -12.47 -4.80 38.50
N GLY A 305 -12.04 -5.35 37.37
CA GLY A 305 -10.70 -5.19 36.79
C GLY A 305 -10.77 -5.47 35.29
N SER A 306 -10.57 -4.43 34.50
CA SER A 306 -10.63 -4.36 33.03
C SER A 306 -9.94 -5.52 32.29
N SER A 307 -10.67 -6.16 31.38
CA SER A 307 -10.08 -6.93 30.27
C SER A 307 -10.55 -6.34 28.94
N GLU A 308 -9.75 -5.44 28.37
CA GLU A 308 -9.85 -5.05 26.95
C GLU A 308 -9.20 -6.13 26.08
N CYS A 309 -9.88 -6.51 25.00
CA CYS A 309 -9.39 -7.39 23.95
C CYS A 309 -8.18 -6.77 23.22
N GLN A 310 -7.15 -7.60 22.97
CA GLN A 310 -6.16 -7.37 21.91
C GLN A 310 -6.64 -7.97 20.59
#